data_AF-A0A2A2EX58-F1
#
_entry.id   AF-A0A2A2EX58-F1
#
_cell.length_a   1.000
_cell.length_b   1.000
_cell.length_c   1.000
_cell.angle_alpha   90.00
_cell.angle_beta   90.00
_cell.angle_gamma   90.00
#
_symmetry.space_group_name_H-M   'P 1'
#
loop_
_entity.id
_entity.type
_entity.pdbx_description
1 polymer ?
#
loop_
_entity_poly.entity_id
_entity_poly.type
_entity_poly.pdbx_seq_one_letter_code
_entity_poly.pdbx_strand_id
1 'polypeptide(L)'
;MMAVLAALPLTVVAQEMPRFDVEGHCEEVAEFGGSSHQIYNGCIQMEQGAYNSLKSRWANVSGRIRNHCQEVAEFSGGSYQILQGCVQMEEDAAGNRQSFSFD
;
A
#
# COMPACT_ATOMS: atom_id res chain seq x y z
N MET A 1 18.79 -47.92 3.44
CA MET A 1 18.74 -46.73 2.56
C MET A 1 18.14 -45.59 3.37
N MET A 2 18.94 -44.71 3.98
CA MET A 2 18.40 -43.55 4.72
C MET A 2 18.15 -42.41 3.73
N ALA A 3 16.90 -42.00 3.59
CA ALA A 3 16.53 -40.84 2.78
C ALA A 3 16.87 -39.56 3.54
N VAL A 4 17.82 -38.79 3.02
CA VAL A 4 18.17 -37.47 3.54
C VAL A 4 17.20 -36.45 2.94
N LEU A 5 16.29 -35.92 3.74
CA LEU A 5 15.44 -34.79 3.38
C LEU A 5 16.29 -33.51 3.37
N ALA A 6 16.62 -33.01 2.17
CA ALA A 6 17.27 -31.71 2.01
C ALA A 6 16.29 -30.58 2.35
N ALA A 7 16.53 -29.87 3.44
CA ALA A 7 15.79 -28.65 3.78
C ALA A 7 16.28 -27.50 2.90
N LEU A 8 15.46 -27.10 1.93
CA LEU A 8 15.70 -25.88 1.13
C LEU A 8 15.41 -24.66 2.02
N PRO A 9 16.33 -23.68 2.09
CA PRO A 9 16.07 -22.45 2.82
C PRO A 9 14.96 -21.65 2.11
N LEU A 10 13.81 -21.49 2.77
CA LEU A 10 12.80 -20.53 2.35
C LEU A 10 13.35 -19.13 2.62
N THR A 11 13.86 -18.45 1.60
CA THR A 11 14.17 -17.03 1.66
C THR A 11 12.85 -16.26 1.72
N VAL A 12 12.43 -15.86 2.93
CA VAL A 12 11.40 -14.85 3.10
C VAL A 12 11.98 -13.54 2.64
N VAL A 13 11.69 -13.15 1.40
CA VAL A 13 11.96 -11.78 0.94
C VAL A 13 10.96 -10.90 1.66
N ALA A 14 11.43 -10.18 2.68
CA ALA A 14 10.64 -9.10 3.24
C ALA A 14 10.42 -8.08 2.10
N GLN A 15 9.22 -8.06 1.54
CA GLN A 15 8.82 -7.07 0.53
C GLN A 15 9.13 -5.68 1.09
N GLU A 16 10.09 -5.00 0.47
CA GLU A 16 10.45 -3.62 0.81
C GLU A 16 9.24 -2.72 0.54
N MET A 17 9.24 -1.54 1.15
CA MET A 17 8.19 -0.57 0.90
C MET A 17 8.27 -0.10 -0.56
N PRO A 18 7.16 -0.12 -1.34
CA PRO A 18 7.19 0.37 -2.70
C PRO A 18 7.57 1.86 -2.74
N ARG A 19 8.15 2.28 -3.86
CA ARG A 19 8.51 3.69 -4.11
C ARG A 19 7.65 4.24 -5.23
N PHE A 20 6.73 5.13 -4.87
CA PHE A 20 5.90 5.85 -5.82
C PHE A 20 6.51 7.20 -6.21
N ASP A 21 6.16 7.69 -7.39
CA ASP A 21 6.42 9.06 -7.82
C ASP A 21 5.39 10.02 -7.21
N VAL A 22 5.62 10.36 -5.94
CA VAL A 22 4.72 11.20 -5.16
C VAL A 22 4.65 12.62 -5.70
N GLU A 23 5.76 13.15 -6.20
CA GLU A 23 5.80 14.51 -6.73
C GLU A 23 4.98 14.60 -8.01
N GLY A 24 5.15 13.65 -8.95
CA GLY A 24 4.32 13.53 -10.15
C GLY A 24 2.83 13.38 -9.83
N HIS A 25 2.47 12.50 -8.90
CA HIS A 25 1.08 12.34 -8.45
C HIS A 25 0.50 13.67 -7.89
N CYS A 26 1.26 14.37 -7.05
CA CYS A 26 0.80 15.62 -6.47
C CYS A 26 0.74 16.77 -7.47
N GLU A 27 1.58 16.77 -8.51
CA GLU A 27 1.45 17.69 -9.65
C GLU A 27 0.12 17.47 -10.37
N GLU A 28 -0.22 16.22 -10.73
CA GLU A 28 -1.50 15.89 -11.37
C GLU A 28 -2.71 16.31 -10.51
N VAL A 29 -2.66 16.06 -9.21
CA VAL A 29 -3.72 16.47 -8.27
C VAL A 29 -3.84 18.00 -8.19
N ALA A 30 -2.71 18.71 -8.18
CA ALA A 30 -2.69 20.17 -8.14
C ALA A 30 -3.21 20.78 -9.45
N GLU A 31 -2.90 20.17 -10.61
CA GLU A 31 -3.41 20.58 -11.92
C GLU A 31 -4.93 20.49 -11.99
N PHE A 32 -5.52 19.42 -11.45
CA PHE A 32 -6.98 19.30 -11.33
C PHE A 32 -7.59 20.45 -10.52
N GLY A 33 -6.85 20.96 -9.54
CA GLY A 33 -7.20 22.11 -8.72
C GLY A 33 -6.85 23.49 -9.34
N GLY A 34 -6.46 23.54 -10.62
CA GLY A 34 -6.06 24.77 -11.29
C GLY A 34 -4.60 25.17 -11.04
N SER A 35 -3.70 24.18 -10.95
CA SER A 35 -2.25 24.35 -10.67
C SER A 35 -1.98 25.07 -9.34
N SER A 36 -2.74 24.71 -8.29
CA SER A 36 -2.64 25.33 -6.97
C SER A 36 -1.45 24.80 -6.16
N HIS A 37 -0.51 25.68 -5.81
CA HIS A 37 0.60 25.36 -4.89
C HIS A 37 0.13 24.89 -3.51
N GLN A 38 -1.02 25.41 -3.04
CA GLN A 38 -1.58 24.99 -1.75
C GLN A 38 -2.12 23.55 -1.81
N ILE A 39 -2.69 23.14 -2.95
CA ILE A 39 -3.14 21.76 -3.16
C ILE A 39 -1.92 20.84 -3.29
N TYR A 40 -0.91 21.23 -4.07
CA TYR A 40 0.35 20.48 -4.17
C TYR A 40 0.98 20.23 -2.79
N ASN A 41 1.21 21.29 -2.01
CA ASN A 41 1.82 21.18 -0.69
C ASN A 41 0.96 20.35 0.28
N GLY A 42 -0.37 20.47 0.20
CA GLY A 42 -1.29 19.64 0.97
C GLY A 42 -1.18 18.16 0.60
N CYS A 43 -1.14 17.85 -0.69
CA CYS A 43 -0.93 16.50 -1.20
C CYS A 43 0.39 15.90 -0.68
N ILE A 44 1.50 16.61 -0.82
CA ILE A 44 2.82 16.16 -0.32
C ILE A 44 2.78 15.85 1.17
N GLN A 45 2.14 16.72 1.98
CA GLN A 45 2.02 16.50 3.42
C GLN A 45 1.21 15.25 3.75
N MET A 46 0.09 15.03 3.06
CA MET A 46 -0.73 13.83 3.24
C MET A 46 0.02 12.57 2.82
N GLU A 47 0.63 12.56 1.65
CA GLU A 47 1.43 11.43 1.14
C GLU A 47 2.58 11.09 2.08
N GLN A 48 3.31 12.10 2.56
CA GLN A 48 4.40 11.90 3.52
C GLN A 48 3.90 11.35 4.86
N GLY A 49 2.74 11.82 5.34
CA GLY A 49 2.08 11.29 6.53
C GLY A 49 1.72 9.82 6.38
N ALA A 50 1.13 9.44 5.25
CA ALA A 50 0.77 8.05 4.98
C ALA A 50 1.98 7.14 4.85
N TYR A 51 3.00 7.59 4.12
CA TYR A 51 4.27 6.88 4.03
C TYR A 51 4.87 6.62 5.41
N ASN A 52 4.94 7.63 6.27
CA ASN A 52 5.52 7.47 7.61
C ASN A 52 4.71 6.48 8.47
N SER A 53 3.38 6.57 8.41
CA SER A 53 2.47 5.64 9.08
C SER A 53 2.71 4.20 8.63
N LEU A 54 2.67 3.95 7.32
CA LEU A 54 2.90 2.64 6.73
C LEU A 54 4.30 2.12 7.03
N LYS A 55 5.34 2.95 6.89
CA LYS A 55 6.75 2.55 7.05
C LYS A 55 7.00 1.95 8.42
N SER A 56 6.38 2.53 9.46
CA SER A 56 6.53 2.07 10.84
C SER A 56 6.03 0.64 11.08
N ARG A 57 5.08 0.17 10.26
CA ARG A 57 4.38 -1.12 10.44
C ARG A 57 4.43 -2.04 9.24
N TRP A 58 5.05 -1.65 8.13
CA TRP A 58 5.03 -2.36 6.86
C TRP A 58 5.48 -3.81 6.97
N ALA A 59 6.50 -4.06 7.79
CA ALA A 59 7.01 -5.41 8.06
C ALA A 59 5.97 -6.35 8.68
N ASN A 60 4.96 -5.80 9.38
CA ASN A 60 3.90 -6.55 10.05
C ASN A 60 2.66 -6.77 9.17
N VAL A 61 2.49 -6.01 8.09
CA VAL A 61 1.40 -6.21 7.13
C VAL A 61 1.59 -7.57 6.46
N SER A 62 0.54 -8.36 6.28
CA SER A 62 0.68 -9.67 5.61
C SER A 62 1.17 -9.50 4.16
N GLY A 63 2.01 -10.42 3.66
CA GLY A 63 2.54 -10.33 2.29
C GLY A 63 1.45 -10.30 1.22
N ARG A 64 0.31 -10.98 1.44
CA ARG A 64 -0.84 -10.95 0.54
C ARG A 64 -1.45 -9.54 0.45
N ILE A 65 -1.66 -8.89 1.59
CA ILE A 65 -2.21 -7.52 1.64
C ILE A 65 -1.21 -6.54 1.03
N ARG A 66 0.09 -6.67 1.31
CA ARG A 66 1.14 -5.83 0.70
C ARG A 66 1.08 -5.87 -0.82
N ASN A 67 1.08 -7.07 -1.41
CA ASN A 67 1.05 -7.23 -2.87
C ASN A 67 -0.25 -6.66 -3.46
N HIS A 68 -1.41 -7.03 -2.90
CA HIS A 68 -2.70 -6.56 -3.42
C HIS A 68 -2.85 -5.04 -3.33
N CYS A 69 -2.53 -4.44 -2.19
CA CYS A 69 -2.68 -3.01 -2.01
C CYS A 69 -1.62 -2.19 -2.74
N GLN A 70 -0.44 -2.76 -2.99
CA GLN A 70 0.54 -2.16 -3.89
C GLN A 70 -0.03 -2.08 -5.32
N GLU A 71 -0.59 -3.17 -5.85
CA GLU A 71 -1.23 -3.17 -7.17
C GLU A 71 -2.36 -2.12 -7.26
N VAL A 72 -3.19 -2.01 -6.22
CA VAL A 72 -4.27 -1.00 -6.14
C VAL A 72 -3.71 0.42 -6.14
N ALA A 73 -2.65 0.68 -5.36
CA ALA A 73 -2.01 1.99 -5.30
C ALA A 73 -1.32 2.35 -6.63
N GLU A 74 -0.64 1.41 -7.28
CA GLU A 74 0.01 1.61 -8.58
C GLU A 74 -1.01 1.90 -9.68
N PHE A 75 -2.12 1.16 -9.72
CA PHE A 75 -3.20 1.38 -10.69
C PHE A 75 -3.84 2.77 -10.57
N SER A 76 -3.77 3.39 -9.40
CA SER A 76 -4.34 4.71 -9.12
C SER A 76 -3.33 5.86 -9.21
N GLY A 77 -2.16 5.62 -9.82
CA GLY A 77 -1.13 6.65 -10.04
C GLY A 77 -0.01 6.66 -9.00
N GLY A 78 0.01 5.71 -8.05
CA GLY A 78 1.06 5.59 -7.04
C GLY A 78 0.87 6.57 -5.88
N SER A 79 -0.03 6.25 -4.96
CA SER A 79 -0.31 7.04 -3.75
C SER A 79 -0.14 6.21 -2.48
N TYR A 80 0.62 6.72 -1.51
CA TYR A 80 0.71 6.14 -0.18
C TYR A 80 -0.57 6.33 0.62
N GLN A 81 -1.35 7.39 0.37
CA GLN A 81 -2.69 7.52 0.97
C GLN A 81 -3.60 6.36 0.54
N ILE A 82 -3.60 6.01 -0.74
CA ILE A 82 -4.36 4.87 -1.26
C ILE A 82 -3.81 3.55 -0.72
N LEU A 83 -2.49 3.38 -0.72
CA LEU A 83 -1.86 2.19 -0.14
C LEU A 83 -2.26 2.01 1.32
N GLN A 84 -2.20 3.09 2.12
CA GLN A 84 -2.55 3.04 3.55
C GLN A 84 -4.02 2.70 3.75
N GLY A 85 -4.91 3.35 2.99
CA GLY A 85 -6.34 3.08 3.05
C GLY A 85 -6.65 1.63 2.69
N CYS A 86 -6.07 1.11 1.60
CA CYS A 86 -6.25 -0.29 1.21
C CYS A 86 -5.75 -1.24 2.28
N VAL A 87 -4.54 -1.04 2.83
CA VAL A 87 -4.00 -1.91 3.88
C VAL A 87 -4.93 -1.93 5.09
N GLN A 88 -5.41 -0.76 5.52
CA GLN A 88 -6.33 -0.68 6.66
C GLN A 88 -7.64 -1.43 6.38
N MET A 89 -8.25 -1.20 5.23
CA MET A 89 -9.51 -1.86 4.85
C MET A 89 -9.36 -3.38 4.74
N GLU A 90 -8.27 -3.87 4.15
CA GLU A 90 -8.03 -5.31 4.00
C GLU A 90 -7.70 -5.98 5.34
N GLU A 91 -6.95 -5.32 6.22
CA GLU A 91 -6.70 -5.81 7.58
C GLU A 91 -8.01 -5.92 8.38
N ASP A 92 -8.89 -4.92 8.26
CA ASP A 92 -10.20 -4.92 8.92
C ASP A 92 -11.13 -5.99 8.32
N ALA A 93 -11.17 -6.12 6.98
CA ALA A 93 -11.99 -7.09 6.28
C ALA A 93 -11.53 -8.53 6.48
N ALA A 94 -10.24 -8.78 6.72
CA ALA A 94 -9.71 -10.11 6.99
C ALA A 94 -10.39 -10.80 8.19
N GLY A 95 -10.85 -10.02 9.17
CA GLY A 95 -11.61 -10.52 10.33
C GLY A 95 -13.13 -10.41 10.21
N ASN A 96 -13.65 -9.70 9.20
CA ASN A 96 -15.06 -9.30 9.14
C ASN A 96 -15.62 -9.39 7.71
N ARG A 97 -15.53 -10.56 7.10
CA ARG A 97 -15.97 -10.77 5.72
C ARG A 97 -17.50 -10.79 5.64
N GLN A 98 -18.06 -9.86 4.86
CA GLN A 98 -19.51 -9.73 4.71
C GLN A 98 -20.04 -10.64 3.59
N SER A 99 -21.31 -11.01 3.69
CA SER A 99 -22.06 -11.68 2.63
C SER A 99 -23.11 -10.72 2.06
N PHE A 100 -23.25 -10.72 0.74
CA PHE A 100 -24.28 -9.95 0.06
C PHE A 100 -25.68 -10.56 0.31
N SER A 101 -26.71 -9.73 0.50
CA SER A 101 -28.12 -10.14 0.68
C SER A 101 -29.04 -9.32 -0.23
N PHE A 102 -30.01 -10.00 -0.86
CA PHE A 102 -31.10 -9.37 -1.64
C PHE A 102 -32.40 -9.23 -0.83
N ASP A 103 -32.47 -9.85 0.36
CA ASP A 103 -33.65 -9.88 1.23
C ASP A 103 -33.95 -8.53 1.90
#